data_AF-A0A0V0WW30-F1
#
_entry.id   AF-A0A0V0WW30-F1
#
_cell.length_a   1.000
_cell.length_b   1.000
_cell.length_c   1.000
_cell.angle_alpha   90.00
_cell.angle_beta   90.00
_cell.angle_gamma   90.00
#
_symmetry.space_group_name_H-M   'P 1'
#
loop_
_entity.id
_entity.type
_entity.pdbx_description
1 polymer ?
#
loop_
_entity_poly.entity_id
_entity_poly.type
_entity_poly.pdbx_seq_one_letter_code
_entity_poly.pdbx_strand_id
1 'polypeptide(L)'
;MLIFPTVVAAEIMHNYTFIILLLLKAALVNPFYLPGLTPVNFCPKEMEKPNCKSDIKVYVNRLNSKNTILDYEYHDFDFCLGNEHDDTPVENLGQVLFGERIRPSPYKINFLKNETCRLLCSKFYNRKVVTDVRKLRRLKHGITKGYYHHWIVDNLPVTFCVSHGVCFNGFPMGTTSLDIIGRSSRKNGYGEVYLFNHVDFIIEYRDLSHDPNYFDDPVGGRIISVKVVPSSLNHIKEDSLDCDNSEMLNLNDDFHDMKIIYTYSVKFLKTDIKWASRWDYILNSKSTTSIQWFGYSVKKQY
;
A
#
# COMPACT_ATOMS: atom_id res chain seq x y z
N MET A 1 6.14 63.80 -49.71
CA MET A 1 6.44 62.37 -49.52
C MET A 1 7.06 62.24 -48.14
N LEU A 2 6.31 61.78 -47.13
CA LEU A 2 6.78 61.28 -45.82
C LEU A 2 5.51 60.88 -45.03
N ILE A 3 5.04 59.65 -45.23
CA ILE A 3 3.90 59.05 -44.52
C ILE A 3 4.44 57.82 -43.79
N PHE A 4 5.07 57.92 -42.61
CA PHE A 4 5.40 56.76 -41.77
C PHE A 4 5.69 57.13 -40.29
N PRO A 5 4.67 57.41 -39.46
CA PRO A 5 4.81 57.12 -38.01
C PRO A 5 3.65 56.28 -37.43
N THR A 6 2.54 56.09 -38.15
CA THR A 6 1.33 55.45 -37.61
C THR A 6 1.35 53.92 -37.66
N VAL A 7 2.12 53.32 -38.58
CA VAL A 7 2.17 51.86 -38.76
C VAL A 7 2.97 51.17 -37.64
N VAL A 8 4.07 51.78 -37.18
CA VAL A 8 4.94 51.22 -36.14
C VAL A 8 4.25 51.19 -34.78
N ALA A 9 3.45 52.20 -34.44
CA ALA A 9 2.70 52.23 -33.18
C ALA A 9 1.59 51.16 -33.11
N ALA A 10 0.96 50.84 -34.25
CA ALA A 10 -0.08 49.83 -34.35
C ALA A 10 0.48 48.40 -34.17
N GLU A 11 1.64 48.10 -34.76
CA GLU A 11 2.32 46.80 -34.59
C GLU A 11 2.78 46.57 -33.14
N ILE A 12 3.27 47.62 -32.47
CA ILE A 12 3.67 47.55 -31.06
C ILE A 12 2.44 47.28 -30.17
N MET A 13 1.33 48.00 -30.38
CA MET A 13 0.10 47.77 -29.63
C MET A 13 -0.48 46.36 -29.85
N HIS A 14 -0.36 45.79 -31.06
CA HIS A 14 -0.82 44.44 -31.36
C HIS A 14 0.00 43.37 -30.63
N ASN A 15 1.32 43.56 -30.52
CA ASN A 15 2.19 42.68 -29.74
C ASN A 15 1.85 42.71 -28.24
N TYR A 16 1.59 43.89 -27.66
CA TYR A 16 1.19 43.99 -26.26
C TYR A 16 -0.17 43.32 -25.98
N THR A 17 -1.15 43.49 -26.88
CA THR A 17 -2.45 42.80 -26.74
C THR A 17 -2.29 41.29 -26.85
N PHE A 18 -1.44 40.80 -27.75
CA PHE A 18 -1.18 39.37 -27.89
C PHE A 18 -0.52 38.77 -26.64
N ILE A 19 0.49 39.47 -26.07
CA ILE A 19 1.17 39.06 -24.84
C ILE A 19 0.20 39.03 -23.64
N ILE A 20 -0.66 40.04 -23.51
CA ILE A 20 -1.68 40.09 -22.45
C ILE A 20 -2.67 38.93 -22.60
N LEU A 21 -3.11 38.62 -23.82
CA LEU A 21 -4.01 37.50 -24.09
C LEU A 21 -3.35 36.14 -23.76
N LEU A 22 -2.05 36.01 -24.00
CA LEU A 22 -1.27 34.81 -23.70
C LEU A 22 -1.09 34.61 -22.19
N LEU A 23 -0.85 35.70 -21.45
CA LEU A 23 -0.78 35.70 -19.98
C LEU A 23 -2.14 35.36 -19.35
N LEU A 24 -3.24 35.89 -19.89
CA LEU A 24 -4.61 35.53 -19.46
C LEU A 24 -4.94 34.06 -19.70
N LYS A 25 -4.48 33.47 -20.82
CA LYS A 25 -4.63 32.03 -21.07
C LYS A 25 -3.76 31.18 -20.16
N ALA A 26 -2.54 31.62 -19.84
CA ALA A 26 -1.66 30.93 -18.90
C ALA A 26 -2.22 30.95 -17.46
N ALA A 27 -2.93 32.01 -17.07
CA ALA A 27 -3.59 32.11 -15.76
C ALA A 27 -4.82 31.20 -15.60
N LEU A 28 -5.39 30.68 -16.70
CA LEU A 28 -6.49 29.73 -16.71
C LEU A 28 -6.04 28.27 -16.67
N VAL A 29 -4.72 28.02 -16.64
CA VAL A 29 -4.19 26.66 -16.51
C VAL A 29 -4.36 26.23 -15.06
N ASN A 30 -5.32 25.34 -14.82
CA ASN A 30 -5.44 24.68 -13.53
C ASN A 30 -4.19 23.82 -13.30
N PRO A 31 -3.48 23.98 -12.16
CA PRO A 31 -2.34 23.15 -11.84
C PRO A 31 -2.80 21.69 -11.77
N PHE A 32 -2.27 20.87 -12.67
CA PHE A 32 -2.57 19.45 -12.70
C PHE A 32 -1.65 18.73 -11.73
N TYR A 33 -2.24 18.09 -10.72
CA TYR A 33 -1.52 17.27 -9.76
C TYR A 33 -1.25 15.89 -10.36
N LEU A 34 0.02 15.52 -10.47
CA LEU A 34 0.45 14.16 -10.78
C LEU A 34 0.69 13.42 -9.46
N PRO A 35 -0.18 12.46 -9.08
CA PRO A 35 0.00 11.68 -7.86
C PRO A 35 1.35 10.98 -7.84
N GLY A 36 2.09 11.11 -6.73
CA GLY A 36 3.39 10.46 -6.52
C GLY A 36 4.63 11.28 -6.91
N LEU A 37 4.48 12.50 -7.44
CA LEU A 37 5.63 13.39 -7.73
C LEU A 37 5.92 14.41 -6.62
N THR A 38 4.92 14.77 -5.81
CA THR A 38 5.09 15.72 -4.71
C THR A 38 5.41 14.99 -3.41
N PRO A 39 6.45 15.40 -2.67
CA PRO A 39 6.73 14.82 -1.37
C PRO A 39 5.61 15.15 -0.38
N VAL A 40 5.16 14.14 0.37
CA VAL A 40 4.25 14.30 1.51
C VAL A 40 5.07 14.33 2.79
N ASN A 41 4.80 15.31 3.65
CA ASN A 41 5.44 15.43 4.95
C ASN A 41 4.51 14.92 6.04
N PHE A 42 5.09 14.22 7.01
CA PHE A 42 4.37 13.70 8.16
C PHE A 42 4.88 14.32 9.46
N CYS A 43 3.96 14.65 10.35
CA CYS A 43 4.22 15.32 11.63
C CYS A 43 3.63 14.53 12.79
N PRO A 44 4.19 14.60 14.00
CA PRO A 44 3.49 14.19 15.22
C PRO A 44 2.12 14.85 15.32
N LYS A 45 1.16 14.17 15.95
CA LYS A 45 -0.24 14.64 16.02
C LYS A 45 -0.39 16.01 16.69
N GLU A 46 0.50 16.31 17.62
CA GLU A 46 0.54 17.59 18.34
C GLU A 46 0.98 18.75 17.44
N MET A 47 1.60 18.45 16.30
CA MET A 47 2.17 19.41 15.36
C MET A 47 1.52 19.33 13.97
N GLU A 48 0.31 18.78 13.88
CA GLU A 48 -0.43 18.63 12.62
C GLU A 48 -0.70 20.00 11.98
N LYS A 49 -0.36 20.13 10.70
CA LYS A 49 -0.54 21.34 9.90
C LYS A 49 -1.19 20.98 8.56
N PRO A 50 -1.81 21.93 7.83
CA PRO A 50 -2.42 21.64 6.52
C PRO A 50 -1.45 21.00 5.50
N ASN A 51 -0.16 21.33 5.58
CA ASN A 51 0.91 20.81 4.74
C ASN A 51 1.69 19.63 5.38
N CYS A 52 1.29 19.18 6.57
CA CYS A 52 1.95 18.11 7.30
C CYS A 52 0.96 17.26 8.08
N LYS A 53 0.68 16.06 7.56
CA LYS A 53 -0.36 15.16 8.08
C LYS A 53 0.21 14.25 9.17
N SER A 54 -0.59 13.89 10.15
CA SER A 54 -0.15 12.94 11.19
C SER A 54 -0.63 11.51 10.97
N ASP A 55 -1.68 11.35 10.18
CA ASP A 55 -2.27 10.05 9.83
C ASP A 55 -1.62 9.48 8.57
N ILE A 56 -1.09 8.27 8.67
CA ILE A 56 -0.50 7.53 7.54
C ILE A 56 -1.53 6.51 7.07
N LYS A 57 -2.13 6.80 5.91
CA LYS A 57 -3.10 5.91 5.28
C LYS A 57 -2.39 4.70 4.66
N VAL A 58 -2.90 3.51 4.97
CA VAL A 58 -2.54 2.27 4.30
C VAL A 58 -3.66 1.91 3.34
N TYR A 59 -3.32 1.70 2.08
CA TYR A 59 -4.24 1.24 1.05
C TYR A 59 -3.94 -0.20 0.67
N VAL A 60 -5.00 -0.95 0.37
CA VAL A 60 -4.93 -2.31 -0.15
C VAL A 60 -5.27 -2.30 -1.63
N ASN A 61 -4.60 -3.16 -2.40
CA ASN A 61 -4.88 -3.41 -3.80
C ASN A 61 -5.20 -4.92 -3.99
N ARG A 62 -5.31 -5.35 -5.25
CA ARG A 62 -5.48 -6.75 -5.65
C ARG A 62 -4.43 -7.69 -5.04
N LEU A 63 -4.80 -8.96 -4.95
CA LEU A 63 -3.90 -10.06 -4.68
C LEU A 63 -3.59 -10.81 -5.97
N ASN A 64 -2.33 -11.17 -6.16
CA ASN A 64 -1.91 -11.99 -7.30
C ASN A 64 -1.05 -13.17 -6.85
N SER A 65 -0.83 -14.12 -7.74
CA SER A 65 0.08 -15.23 -7.51
C SER A 65 0.95 -15.48 -8.75
N LYS A 66 2.18 -15.94 -8.55
CA LYS A 66 3.03 -16.43 -9.64
C LYS A 66 2.57 -17.78 -10.20
N ASN A 67 1.74 -18.50 -9.44
CA ASN A 67 1.29 -19.84 -9.76
C ASN A 67 -0.05 -19.87 -10.50
N THR A 68 -0.73 -18.73 -10.61
CA THR A 68 -2.04 -18.61 -11.26
C THR A 68 -2.12 -17.37 -12.12
N ILE A 69 -3.01 -17.38 -13.12
CA ILE A 69 -3.24 -16.24 -14.03
C ILE A 69 -4.30 -15.28 -13.45
N LEU A 70 -5.14 -15.77 -12.54
CA LEU A 70 -6.20 -14.98 -11.95
C LEU A 70 -5.67 -14.16 -10.78
N ASP A 71 -6.04 -12.89 -10.77
CA ASP A 71 -5.92 -11.99 -9.63
C ASP A 71 -7.26 -11.94 -8.90
N TYR A 72 -7.20 -11.68 -7.59
CA TYR A 72 -8.37 -11.50 -6.74
C TYR A 72 -8.41 -10.08 -6.19
N GLU A 73 -9.61 -9.53 -6.04
CA GLU A 73 -9.78 -8.31 -5.26
C GLU A 73 -9.55 -8.59 -3.77
N TYR A 74 -9.18 -7.55 -3.01
CA TYR A 74 -9.02 -7.70 -1.56
C TYR A 74 -10.31 -8.17 -0.88
N HIS A 75 -11.48 -7.77 -1.41
CA HIS A 75 -12.81 -8.13 -0.93
C HIS A 75 -13.23 -9.57 -1.23
N ASP A 76 -12.53 -10.27 -2.14
CA ASP A 76 -12.84 -11.66 -2.44
C ASP A 76 -12.55 -12.57 -1.24
N PHE A 77 -11.64 -12.14 -0.36
CA PHE A 77 -11.28 -12.81 0.88
C PHE A 77 -11.90 -12.11 2.10
N ASP A 78 -12.14 -12.86 3.18
CA ASP A 78 -12.77 -12.31 4.40
C ASP A 78 -11.74 -11.64 5.33
N PHE A 79 -10.99 -10.68 4.78
CA PHE A 79 -10.05 -9.85 5.52
C PHE A 79 -10.76 -8.71 6.27
N CYS A 80 -10.00 -7.93 7.05
CA CYS A 80 -10.50 -6.71 7.67
C CYS A 80 -10.60 -5.61 6.61
N LEU A 81 -11.80 -5.08 6.40
CA LEU A 81 -12.05 -4.00 5.43
C LEU A 81 -12.06 -2.65 6.13
N GLY A 82 -11.55 -1.63 5.44
CA GLY A 82 -11.68 -0.23 5.87
C GLY A 82 -13.08 0.30 5.56
N ASN A 83 -13.38 1.51 6.03
CA ASN A 83 -14.60 2.21 5.63
C ASN A 83 -14.44 2.68 4.18
N GLU A 84 -15.26 2.17 3.25
CA GLU A 84 -15.19 2.55 1.84
C GLU A 84 -15.63 3.98 1.56
N HIS A 85 -16.32 4.63 2.51
CA HIS A 85 -16.66 6.05 2.40
C HIS A 85 -15.49 6.98 2.72
N ASP A 86 -14.38 6.45 3.27
CA ASP A 86 -13.18 7.22 3.57
C ASP A 86 -12.28 7.29 2.32
N ASP A 87 -12.01 8.49 1.81
CA ASP A 87 -10.90 8.85 0.90
C ASP A 87 -10.44 7.75 -0.10
N THR A 88 -11.36 7.09 -0.81
CA THR A 88 -10.98 6.18 -1.89
C THR A 88 -10.26 7.00 -2.97
N PRO A 89 -9.01 6.64 -3.34
CA PRO A 89 -8.30 7.37 -4.38
C PRO A 89 -9.11 7.40 -5.67
N VAL A 90 -9.10 8.53 -6.37
CA VAL A 90 -9.80 8.66 -7.65
C VAL A 90 -9.20 7.66 -8.64
N GLU A 91 -10.01 6.68 -9.07
CA GLU A 91 -9.61 5.68 -10.05
C GLU A 91 -9.34 6.37 -11.39
N ASN A 92 -8.16 6.18 -11.97
CA ASN A 92 -7.87 6.65 -13.32
C ASN A 92 -8.29 5.60 -14.37
N LEU A 93 -8.50 6.02 -15.61
CA LEU A 93 -8.99 5.15 -16.69
C LEU A 93 -8.11 3.89 -16.88
N GLY A 94 -6.79 4.02 -16.68
CA GLY A 94 -5.88 2.88 -16.72
C GLY A 94 -6.16 1.86 -15.61
N GLN A 95 -6.32 2.32 -14.36
CA GLN A 95 -6.66 1.46 -13.22
C GLN A 95 -7.99 0.73 -13.42
N VAL A 96 -9.01 1.43 -13.95
CA VAL A 96 -10.30 0.82 -14.27
C VAL A 96 -10.15 -0.27 -15.35
N LEU A 97 -9.40 0.01 -16.41
CA LEU A 97 -9.16 -0.94 -17.52
C LEU A 97 -8.35 -2.16 -17.09
N PHE A 98 -7.44 -2.01 -16.13
CA PHE A 98 -6.62 -3.11 -15.60
C PHE A 98 -7.22 -3.77 -14.34
N GLY A 99 -8.43 -3.37 -13.92
CA GLY A 99 -9.13 -3.92 -12.76
C GLY A 99 -8.46 -3.63 -11.42
N GLU A 100 -7.59 -2.61 -11.35
CA GLU A 100 -6.92 -2.23 -10.11
C GLU A 100 -7.83 -1.34 -9.26
N ARG A 101 -8.26 -1.87 -8.12
CA ARG A 101 -9.09 -1.16 -7.15
C ARG A 101 -8.30 -0.93 -5.88
N ILE A 102 -7.78 0.29 -5.73
CA ILE A 102 -7.10 0.72 -4.51
C ILE A 102 -8.17 1.12 -3.48
N ARG A 103 -8.16 0.47 -2.32
CA ARG A 103 -9.16 0.68 -1.26
C ARG A 103 -8.49 1.06 0.06
N PRO A 104 -9.14 1.89 0.88
CA PRO A 104 -8.65 2.19 2.21
C PRO A 104 -8.68 0.93 3.08
N SER A 105 -7.69 0.79 3.95
CA SER A 105 -7.62 -0.30 4.92
C SER A 105 -7.99 0.20 6.33
N PRO A 106 -8.31 -0.70 7.27
CA PRO A 106 -8.64 -0.30 8.64
C PRO A 106 -7.40 -0.01 9.52
N TYR A 107 -6.18 -0.10 8.97
CA TYR A 107 -4.94 0.17 9.70
C TYR A 107 -4.82 1.66 10.00
N LYS A 108 -4.74 2.00 11.29
CA LYS A 108 -4.59 3.38 11.78
C LYS A 108 -3.17 3.58 12.28
N ILE A 109 -2.34 4.25 11.48
CA ILE A 109 -0.93 4.48 11.79
C ILE A 109 -0.71 5.97 11.98
N ASN A 110 -0.22 6.37 13.16
CA ASN A 110 0.16 7.76 13.43
C ASN A 110 1.68 7.91 13.34
N PHE A 111 2.13 8.95 12.67
CA PHE A 111 3.56 9.22 12.49
C PHE A 111 4.28 9.33 13.85
N LEU A 112 5.45 8.67 13.96
CA LEU A 112 6.29 8.58 15.16
C LEU A 112 5.63 7.94 16.40
N LYS A 113 4.45 7.33 16.24
CA LYS A 113 3.80 6.57 17.30
C LYS A 113 4.04 5.07 17.09
N ASN A 114 5.01 4.53 17.81
CA ASN A 114 5.22 3.08 17.83
C ASN A 114 4.06 2.40 18.56
N GLU A 115 3.53 1.34 17.96
CA GLU A 115 2.45 0.53 18.53
C GLU A 115 2.83 -0.93 18.43
N THR A 116 2.48 -1.72 19.44
CA THR A 116 2.80 -3.15 19.50
C THR A 116 1.52 -3.93 19.69
N CYS A 117 1.30 -4.96 18.88
CA CYS A 117 0.20 -5.91 19.06
C CYS A 117 -1.19 -5.26 19.15
N ARG A 118 -1.50 -4.32 18.26
CA ARG A 118 -2.80 -3.64 18.21
C ARG A 118 -3.84 -4.50 17.51
N LEU A 119 -5.03 -4.59 18.11
CA LEU A 119 -6.20 -5.23 17.49
C LEU A 119 -6.64 -4.48 16.22
N LEU A 120 -6.81 -5.20 15.12
CA LEU A 120 -7.38 -4.67 13.89
C LEU A 120 -8.87 -5.05 13.77
N CYS A 121 -9.16 -6.34 13.69
CA CYS A 121 -10.50 -6.89 13.69
C CYS A 121 -10.48 -8.39 14.00
N SER A 122 -11.66 -8.94 14.29
CA SER A 122 -11.84 -10.38 14.51
C SER A 122 -12.89 -10.95 13.56
N LYS A 123 -12.64 -12.17 13.09
CA LYS A 123 -13.55 -12.92 12.22
C LYS A 123 -13.88 -14.24 12.90
N PHE A 124 -15.17 -14.56 12.96
CA PHE A 124 -15.67 -15.81 13.51
C PHE A 124 -16.28 -16.64 12.39
N TYR A 125 -15.99 -17.94 12.38
CA TYR A 125 -16.43 -18.87 11.37
C TYR A 125 -17.12 -20.06 12.05
N ASN A 126 -18.42 -20.20 11.81
CA ASN A 126 -19.19 -21.32 12.31
C ASN A 126 -19.22 -22.45 11.27
N ARG A 127 -18.82 -23.65 11.67
CA ARG A 127 -18.76 -24.80 10.75
C ARG A 127 -20.12 -25.24 10.21
N LYS A 128 -21.21 -24.96 10.94
CA LYS A 128 -22.58 -25.29 10.51
C LYS A 128 -23.08 -24.32 9.44
N VAL A 129 -22.42 -23.18 9.27
CA VAL A 129 -22.82 -22.14 8.32
C VAL A 129 -22.02 -22.32 7.03
N VAL A 130 -22.73 -22.67 5.95
CA VAL A 130 -22.12 -22.97 4.64
C VAL A 130 -21.31 -21.79 4.08
N THR A 131 -21.72 -20.55 4.35
CA THR A 131 -20.98 -19.36 3.91
C THR A 131 -19.61 -19.23 4.58
N ASP A 132 -19.53 -19.54 5.86
CA ASP A 132 -18.29 -19.43 6.64
C ASP A 132 -17.28 -20.50 6.22
N VAL A 133 -17.77 -21.72 5.98
CA VAL A 133 -16.97 -22.80 5.41
C VAL A 133 -16.41 -22.41 4.04
N ARG A 134 -17.21 -21.75 3.18
CA ARG A 134 -16.74 -21.28 1.87
C ARG A 134 -15.67 -20.19 2.00
N LYS A 135 -15.83 -19.26 2.94
CA LYS A 135 -14.86 -18.19 3.23
C LYS A 135 -13.52 -18.77 3.72
N LEU A 136 -13.54 -19.67 4.70
CA LEU A 136 -12.35 -20.37 5.18
C LEU A 136 -11.65 -21.16 4.07
N ARG A 137 -12.41 -21.92 3.27
CA ARG A 137 -11.86 -22.67 2.13
C ARG A 137 -11.21 -21.74 1.11
N ARG A 138 -11.77 -20.55 0.89
CA ARG A 138 -11.18 -19.55 0.00
C ARG A 138 -9.86 -19.00 0.55
N LEU A 139 -9.78 -18.69 1.84
CA LEU A 139 -8.52 -18.31 2.49
C LEU A 139 -7.46 -19.41 2.34
N LYS A 140 -7.80 -20.66 2.66
CA LYS A 140 -6.90 -21.81 2.46
C LYS A 140 -6.42 -21.92 1.02
N HIS A 141 -7.33 -21.81 0.06
CA HIS A 141 -7.02 -21.87 -1.36
C HIS A 141 -6.04 -20.77 -1.78
N GLY A 142 -6.25 -19.54 -1.33
CA GLY A 142 -5.34 -18.42 -1.60
C GLY A 142 -3.93 -18.69 -1.06
N ILE A 143 -3.81 -19.21 0.16
CA ILE A 143 -2.52 -19.52 0.78
C ILE A 143 -1.81 -20.63 0.00
N THR A 144 -2.52 -21.74 -0.29
CA THR A 144 -1.96 -22.87 -1.04
C THR A 144 -1.54 -22.47 -2.46
N LYS A 145 -2.23 -21.51 -3.08
CA LYS A 145 -1.85 -20.97 -4.39
C LYS A 145 -0.76 -19.90 -4.31
N GLY A 146 -0.33 -19.49 -3.12
CA GLY A 146 0.77 -18.54 -2.93
C GLY A 146 0.42 -17.13 -3.38
N TYR A 147 -0.76 -16.65 -3.00
CA TYR A 147 -1.17 -15.27 -3.28
C TYR A 147 -0.46 -14.26 -2.37
N TYR A 148 -0.16 -13.08 -2.93
CA TYR A 148 0.51 -11.97 -2.27
C TYR A 148 -0.43 -10.77 -2.14
N HIS A 149 -0.33 -10.08 -1.01
CA HIS A 149 -0.90 -8.77 -0.78
C HIS A 149 -0.06 -7.68 -1.43
N HIS A 150 -0.71 -6.77 -2.15
CA HIS A 150 -0.10 -5.53 -2.64
C HIS A 150 -0.68 -4.35 -1.88
N TRP A 151 0.08 -3.84 -0.91
CA TRP A 151 -0.33 -2.66 -0.12
C TRP A 151 0.48 -1.44 -0.52
N ILE A 152 -0.13 -0.27 -0.33
CA ILE A 152 0.44 1.01 -0.71
C ILE A 152 0.38 1.96 0.49
N VAL A 153 1.51 2.59 0.81
CA VAL A 153 1.64 3.59 1.87
C VAL A 153 2.45 4.76 1.36
N ASP A 154 1.90 5.98 1.42
CA ASP A 154 2.53 7.18 0.86
C ASP A 154 3.04 6.97 -0.59
N ASN A 155 2.18 6.38 -1.41
CA ASN A 155 2.44 6.02 -2.81
C ASN A 155 3.61 5.03 -3.03
N LEU A 156 4.13 4.41 -1.97
CA LEU A 156 5.11 3.31 -2.08
C LEU A 156 4.43 1.95 -2.01
N PRO A 157 4.94 0.96 -2.75
CA PRO A 157 4.63 -0.42 -2.47
C PRO A 157 5.23 -0.82 -1.11
N VAL A 158 4.42 -1.52 -0.32
CA VAL A 158 4.91 -2.22 0.87
C VAL A 158 5.72 -3.44 0.41
N THR A 159 6.89 -3.66 1.00
CA THR A 159 7.74 -4.81 0.65
C THR A 159 7.94 -5.77 1.81
N PHE A 160 8.25 -7.01 1.47
CA PHE A 160 8.65 -8.04 2.41
C PHE A 160 10.04 -8.55 2.05
N CYS A 161 10.93 -8.61 3.05
CA CYS A 161 12.31 -9.06 2.88
C CYS A 161 12.53 -10.40 3.59
N VAL A 162 13.13 -11.34 2.87
CA VAL A 162 13.55 -12.64 3.41
C VAL A 162 14.98 -12.52 3.97
N SER A 163 15.34 -13.36 4.94
CA SER A 163 16.61 -13.34 5.69
C SER A 163 17.91 -13.30 4.86
N HIS A 164 17.85 -13.59 3.55
CA HIS A 164 18.98 -13.47 2.62
C HIS A 164 19.09 -12.08 1.96
N GLY A 165 18.40 -11.06 2.48
CA GLY A 165 18.44 -9.69 1.97
C GLY A 165 17.65 -9.47 0.68
N VAL A 166 16.90 -10.47 0.21
CA VAL A 166 16.06 -10.36 -0.98
C VAL A 166 14.69 -9.82 -0.56
N CYS A 167 14.33 -8.66 -1.10
CA CYS A 167 13.04 -8.02 -0.87
C CYS A 167 12.11 -8.18 -2.08
N PHE A 168 10.82 -8.33 -1.82
CA PHE A 168 9.76 -8.52 -2.79
C PHE A 168 8.70 -7.45 -2.65
N ASN A 169 8.16 -6.95 -3.76
CA ASN A 169 6.95 -6.13 -3.72
C ASN A 169 5.76 -6.97 -3.25
N GLY A 170 5.06 -6.46 -2.25
CA GLY A 170 4.01 -7.18 -1.56
C GLY A 170 4.54 -8.26 -0.63
N PHE A 171 3.63 -8.96 0.04
CA PHE A 171 3.96 -10.01 0.99
C PHE A 171 2.93 -11.14 0.92
N PRO A 172 3.32 -12.40 1.17
CA PRO A 172 2.40 -13.52 1.08
C PRO A 172 1.23 -13.39 2.06
N MET A 173 0.05 -13.88 1.71
CA MET A 173 -1.09 -13.93 2.66
C MET A 173 -0.92 -14.97 3.77
N GLY A 174 -0.02 -15.93 3.57
CA GLY A 174 0.21 -17.04 4.47
C GLY A 174 1.29 -17.96 3.93
N THR A 175 1.50 -19.08 4.59
CA THR A 175 2.47 -20.07 4.14
C THR A 175 1.97 -21.49 4.33
N THR A 176 2.45 -22.39 3.47
CA THR A 176 2.37 -23.84 3.65
C THR A 176 3.72 -24.46 4.05
N SER A 177 4.78 -23.64 4.08
CA SER A 177 6.13 -24.06 4.49
C SER A 177 6.63 -23.21 5.66
N LEU A 178 7.17 -23.89 6.67
CA LEU A 178 7.78 -23.25 7.85
C LEU A 178 9.14 -22.59 7.50
N ASP A 179 9.74 -22.93 6.36
CA ASP A 179 11.02 -22.38 5.90
C ASP A 179 10.93 -20.88 5.61
N ILE A 180 9.77 -20.40 5.13
CA ILE A 180 9.53 -18.97 4.82
C ILE A 180 9.63 -18.10 6.09
N ILE A 181 9.37 -18.69 7.27
CA ILE A 181 9.42 -18.01 8.57
C ILE A 181 10.77 -18.23 9.26
N GLY A 182 11.74 -18.88 8.60
CA GLY A 182 13.04 -19.19 9.19
C GLY A 182 12.99 -20.25 10.30
N ARG A 183 11.88 -21.01 10.42
CA ARG A 183 11.74 -22.10 11.39
C ARG A 183 11.98 -23.43 10.69
N SER A 184 13.15 -24.04 10.93
CA SER A 184 13.40 -25.43 10.53
C SER A 184 12.55 -26.37 11.38
N SER A 185 11.53 -26.98 10.78
CA SER A 185 10.82 -28.09 11.41
C SER A 185 11.23 -29.40 10.74
N ARG A 186 11.62 -30.38 11.56
CA ARG A 186 11.87 -31.78 11.15
C ARG A 186 10.59 -32.54 10.76
N LYS A 187 9.43 -31.90 10.82
CA LYS A 187 8.18 -32.50 10.34
C LYS A 187 7.91 -32.03 8.92
N ASN A 188 7.99 -32.98 7.98
CA ASN A 188 7.42 -32.87 6.63
C ASN A 188 5.89 -32.71 6.74
N GLY A 189 5.43 -31.53 7.16
CA GLY A 189 4.02 -31.16 7.16
C GLY A 189 3.58 -30.78 5.76
N TYR A 190 3.66 -31.71 4.80
CA TYR A 190 2.97 -31.55 3.52
C TYR A 190 1.47 -31.44 3.82
N GLY A 191 0.96 -30.21 3.89
CA GLY A 191 -0.48 -29.94 4.01
C GLY A 191 -0.89 -28.89 5.03
N GLU A 192 -0.04 -28.46 5.97
CA GLU A 192 -0.41 -27.42 6.95
C GLU A 192 -0.50 -26.04 6.32
N VAL A 193 -1.59 -25.32 6.60
CA VAL A 193 -1.88 -24.01 6.01
C VAL A 193 -1.94 -22.98 7.13
N TYR A 194 -1.01 -22.02 7.10
CA TYR A 194 -0.88 -20.98 8.10
C TYR A 194 -1.22 -19.62 7.48
N LEU A 195 -2.18 -18.91 8.09
CA LEU A 195 -2.53 -17.55 7.68
C LEU A 195 -1.62 -16.55 8.39
N PHE A 196 -1.15 -15.53 7.66
CA PHE A 196 -0.50 -14.38 8.28
C PHE A 196 -1.54 -13.36 8.71
N ASN A 197 -1.96 -13.49 9.96
CA ASN A 197 -2.94 -12.62 10.61
C ASN A 197 -2.31 -11.49 11.42
N HIS A 198 -0.98 -11.49 11.57
CA HIS A 198 -0.24 -10.38 12.19
C HIS A 198 0.76 -9.78 11.21
N VAL A 199 0.89 -8.45 11.25
CA VAL A 199 1.81 -7.70 10.40
C VAL A 199 2.56 -6.66 11.23
N ASP A 200 3.88 -6.77 11.25
CA ASP A 200 4.76 -5.74 11.80
C ASP A 200 5.17 -4.77 10.70
N PHE A 201 4.68 -3.53 10.77
CA PHE A 201 5.12 -2.44 9.90
C PHE A 201 6.45 -1.88 10.40
N ILE A 202 7.44 -1.84 9.53
CA ILE A 202 8.72 -1.17 9.73
C ILE A 202 8.77 0.00 8.75
N ILE A 203 8.53 1.21 9.27
CA ILE A 203 8.48 2.44 8.48
C ILE A 203 9.80 3.18 8.68
N GLU A 204 10.60 3.26 7.63
CA GLU A 204 11.82 4.05 7.62
C GLU A 204 11.49 5.47 7.18
N TYR A 205 11.92 6.46 7.97
CA TYR A 205 11.67 7.87 7.67
C TYR A 205 12.94 8.69 7.80
N ARG A 206 13.04 9.75 6.99
CA ARG A 206 14.05 10.79 7.13
C ARG A 206 13.46 11.94 7.93
N ASP A 207 14.13 12.29 9.01
CA ASP A 207 13.83 13.47 9.81
C ASP A 207 14.32 14.72 9.07
N LEU A 208 13.44 15.70 8.90
CA LEU A 208 13.74 16.95 8.19
C LEU A 208 13.84 18.15 9.13
N SER A 209 13.74 17.94 10.44
CA SER A 209 13.68 19.01 11.44
C SER A 209 14.91 19.92 11.48
N HIS A 210 16.03 19.47 10.89
CA HIS A 210 17.30 20.19 10.84
C HIS A 210 17.88 20.30 9.43
N ASP A 211 17.10 20.04 8.37
CA ASP A 211 17.63 20.06 7.00
C ASP A 211 17.72 21.50 6.46
N PRO A 212 18.93 22.04 6.19
CA PRO A 212 19.12 23.43 5.79
C PRO A 212 18.59 23.74 4.37
N ASN A 213 18.26 22.72 3.57
CA ASN A 213 17.72 22.87 2.22
C ASN A 213 16.18 22.80 2.19
N TYR A 214 15.54 22.79 3.35
CA TYR A 214 14.09 22.67 3.47
C TYR A 214 13.46 24.06 3.58
N PHE A 215 12.75 24.46 2.53
CA PHE A 215 12.19 25.81 2.38
C PHE A 215 10.85 26.02 3.11
N ASP A 216 10.20 24.95 3.56
CA ASP A 216 8.97 25.00 4.36
C ASP A 216 9.31 24.82 5.85
N ASP A 217 8.41 25.17 6.77
CA ASP A 217 8.61 24.98 8.21
C ASP A 217 9.20 23.58 8.52
N PRO A 218 10.36 23.47 9.22
CA PRO A 218 11.12 22.23 9.38
C PRO A 218 10.47 21.31 10.43
N VAL A 219 9.20 20.99 10.25
CA VAL A 219 8.44 20.17 11.19
C VAL A 219 8.10 18.88 10.49
N GLY A 220 8.69 17.78 10.98
CA GLY A 220 8.31 16.42 10.58
C GLY A 220 9.35 15.65 9.80
N GLY A 221 8.89 14.58 9.16
CA GLY A 221 9.73 13.69 8.37
C GLY A 221 9.02 13.14 7.14
N ARG A 222 9.81 12.57 6.23
CA ARG A 222 9.33 11.92 5.00
C ARG A 222 9.56 10.43 5.07
N ILE A 223 8.57 9.65 4.66
CA ILE A 223 8.68 8.19 4.56
C ILE A 223 9.62 7.86 3.40
N ILE A 224 10.59 6.98 3.66
CA ILE A 224 11.57 6.52 2.69
C ILE A 224 11.27 5.09 2.25
N SER A 225 10.96 4.20 3.20
CA SER A 225 10.59 2.83 2.88
C SER A 225 9.54 2.30 3.85
N VAL A 226 8.73 1.36 3.37
CA VAL A 226 7.72 0.67 4.19
C VAL A 226 7.89 -0.82 3.96
N LYS A 227 8.36 -1.50 5.00
CA LYS A 227 8.58 -2.94 5.03
C LYS A 227 7.57 -3.58 5.98
N VAL A 228 7.18 -4.81 5.69
CA VAL A 228 6.37 -5.61 6.60
C VAL A 228 7.03 -6.93 6.91
N VAL A 229 6.89 -7.36 8.15
CA VAL A 229 7.21 -8.72 8.58
C VAL A 229 5.88 -9.40 8.92
N PRO A 230 5.37 -10.28 8.05
CA PRO A 230 4.15 -11.02 8.32
C PRO A 230 4.45 -12.18 9.26
N SER A 231 3.54 -12.45 10.19
CA SER A 231 3.61 -13.59 11.10
C SER A 231 2.23 -14.23 11.31
N SER A 232 2.24 -15.51 11.67
CA SER A 232 1.05 -16.28 11.99
C SER A 232 0.99 -16.45 13.50
N LEU A 233 -0.05 -15.91 14.13
CA LEU A 233 -0.19 -15.89 15.59
C LEU A 233 -1.55 -16.46 16.00
N ASN A 234 -1.54 -17.44 16.89
CA ASN A 234 -2.76 -18.01 17.46
C ASN A 234 -3.23 -17.20 18.68
N HIS A 235 -3.98 -16.13 18.44
CA HIS A 235 -4.56 -15.31 19.52
C HIS A 235 -5.76 -16.01 20.16
N ILE A 236 -5.72 -16.21 21.48
CA ILE A 236 -6.79 -16.90 22.23
C ILE A 236 -7.96 -15.95 22.54
N LYS A 237 -7.67 -14.69 22.89
CA LYS A 237 -8.67 -13.68 23.29
C LYS A 237 -8.35 -12.30 22.71
N GLU A 238 -9.38 -11.50 22.48
CA GLU A 238 -9.21 -10.12 21.99
C GLU A 238 -8.67 -9.19 23.07
N ASP A 239 -9.07 -9.41 24.33
CA ASP A 239 -8.69 -8.55 25.46
C ASP A 239 -7.28 -8.86 26.00
N SER A 240 -6.63 -9.92 25.50
CA SER A 240 -5.31 -10.38 25.92
C SER A 240 -4.56 -10.89 24.70
N LEU A 241 -4.19 -9.97 23.82
CA LEU A 241 -3.41 -10.28 22.63
C LEU A 241 -1.98 -10.67 23.04
N ASP A 242 -1.51 -11.80 22.52
CA ASP A 242 -0.17 -12.29 22.77
C ASP A 242 0.58 -12.36 21.44
N CYS A 243 1.34 -11.30 21.15
CA CYS A 243 2.17 -11.23 19.94
C CYS A 243 3.58 -11.81 20.12
N ASP A 244 3.93 -12.21 21.34
CA ASP A 244 5.19 -12.91 21.62
C ASP A 244 5.01 -14.44 21.56
N ASN A 245 3.75 -14.90 21.47
CA ASN A 245 3.44 -16.31 21.29
C ASN A 245 4.07 -16.86 20.00
N SER A 246 4.73 -18.02 20.13
CA SER A 246 5.31 -18.76 19.03
C SER A 246 4.34 -19.74 18.36
N GLU A 247 3.12 -19.90 18.88
CA GLU A 247 2.11 -20.76 18.29
C GLU A 247 1.47 -20.13 17.05
N MET A 248 1.60 -20.84 15.93
CA MET A 248 1.07 -20.40 14.65
C MET A 248 -0.40 -20.82 14.49
N LEU A 249 -1.19 -19.96 13.86
CA LEU A 249 -2.59 -20.24 13.56
C LEU A 249 -2.70 -21.20 12.37
N ASN A 250 -2.92 -22.48 12.66
CA ASN A 250 -3.15 -23.50 11.64
C ASN A 250 -4.63 -23.51 11.22
N LEU A 251 -4.89 -23.33 9.92
CA LEU A 251 -6.24 -23.33 9.37
C LEU A 251 -6.80 -24.75 9.16
N ASN A 252 -5.99 -25.81 9.26
CA ASN A 252 -6.41 -27.18 8.94
C ASN A 252 -7.33 -27.84 9.96
N ASP A 253 -7.56 -27.22 11.11
CA ASP A 253 -8.55 -27.74 12.07
C ASP A 253 -9.96 -27.52 11.52
N ASP A 254 -10.35 -28.42 10.62
CA ASP A 254 -11.69 -28.50 10.07
C ASP A 254 -12.65 -29.13 11.08
N PHE A 255 -12.31 -29.34 12.36
CA PHE A 255 -13.17 -30.00 13.35
C PHE A 255 -13.83 -29.02 14.35
N HIS A 256 -13.32 -27.80 14.49
CA HIS A 256 -13.85 -26.82 15.46
C HIS A 256 -14.25 -25.49 14.81
N ASP A 257 -15.14 -24.75 15.47
CA ASP A 257 -15.42 -23.36 15.09
C ASP A 257 -14.12 -22.54 15.22
N MET A 258 -13.89 -21.64 14.27
CA MET A 258 -12.61 -20.95 14.15
C MET A 258 -12.80 -19.45 14.36
N LYS A 259 -11.94 -18.87 15.18
CA LYS A 259 -11.82 -17.43 15.36
C LYS A 259 -10.45 -16.98 14.87
N ILE A 260 -10.44 -16.01 13.95
CA ILE A 260 -9.22 -15.40 13.43
C ILE A 260 -9.19 -13.96 13.92
N ILE A 261 -8.18 -13.63 14.72
CA ILE A 261 -7.95 -12.27 15.22
C ILE A 261 -6.80 -11.68 14.43
N TYR A 262 -7.03 -10.55 13.77
CA TYR A 262 -6.01 -9.82 13.02
C TYR A 262 -5.42 -8.72 13.90
N THR A 263 -4.10 -8.63 13.92
CA THR A 263 -3.37 -7.65 14.73
C THR A 263 -2.21 -7.05 13.94
N TYR A 264 -1.65 -5.94 14.44
CA TYR A 264 -0.50 -5.30 13.81
C TYR A 264 0.37 -4.57 14.81
N SER A 265 1.62 -4.36 14.43
CA SER A 265 2.54 -3.48 15.15
C SER A 265 3.13 -2.47 14.17
N VAL A 266 3.60 -1.35 14.70
CA VAL A 266 4.26 -0.29 13.92
C VAL A 266 5.53 0.12 14.64
N LYS A 267 6.63 0.12 13.89
CA LYS A 267 7.92 0.61 14.33
C LYS A 267 8.47 1.62 13.34
N PHE A 268 8.76 2.82 13.83
CA PHE A 268 9.45 3.85 13.07
C PHE A 268 10.96 3.75 13.25
N LEU A 269 11.71 3.78 12.14
CA LEU A 269 13.17 3.80 12.12
C LEU A 269 13.66 5.05 11.40
N LYS A 270 14.55 5.81 12.04
CA LYS A 270 15.17 6.98 11.41
C LYS A 270 16.26 6.54 10.43
N THR A 271 16.33 7.18 9.26
CA THR A 271 17.34 6.93 8.23
C THR A 271 17.91 8.22 7.65
N ASP A 272 19.18 8.17 7.24
CA ASP A 272 19.90 9.28 6.60
C ASP A 272 19.82 9.25 5.07
N ILE A 273 19.10 8.27 4.50
CA ILE A 273 18.85 8.18 3.05
C ILE A 273 18.08 9.41 2.58
N LYS A 274 18.49 9.99 1.44
CA LYS A 274 17.79 11.14 0.84
C LYS A 274 16.47 10.70 0.23
N TRP A 275 15.45 11.55 0.32
CA TRP A 275 14.14 11.27 -0.28
C TRP A 275 14.19 11.02 -1.80
N ALA A 276 15.11 11.68 -2.52
CA ALA A 276 15.30 11.43 -3.96
C ALA A 276 15.71 9.97 -4.28
N SER A 277 16.39 9.29 -3.36
CA SER A 277 16.79 7.88 -3.46
C SER A 277 15.72 6.90 -2.99
N ARG A 278 14.51 7.38 -2.69
CA ARG A 278 13.36 6.55 -2.30
C ARG A 278 13.00 5.49 -3.35
N TRP A 279 13.23 5.79 -4.63
CA TRP A 279 12.99 4.85 -5.74
C TRP A 279 13.97 3.68 -5.76
N ASP A 280 15.17 3.83 -5.21
CA ASP A 280 16.21 2.78 -5.25
C ASP A 280 15.75 1.52 -4.51
N TYR A 281 15.00 1.69 -3.42
CA TYR A 281 14.39 0.58 -2.68
C TYR A 281 13.35 -0.18 -3.53
N ILE A 282 12.56 0.54 -4.33
CA ILE A 282 11.57 -0.08 -5.23
C ILE A 282 12.30 -0.82 -6.36
N LEU A 283 13.29 -0.18 -6.98
CA LEU A 283 14.03 -0.75 -8.11
C LEU A 283 14.85 -1.98 -7.72
N ASN A 284 15.35 -2.03 -6.48
CA ASN A 284 16.11 -3.17 -5.97
C ASN A 284 15.22 -4.33 -5.49
N SER A 285 13.92 -4.11 -5.36
CA SER A 285 12.97 -5.17 -4.99
C SER A 285 12.64 -6.07 -6.20
N LYS A 286 12.50 -7.37 -5.96
CA LYS A 286 12.04 -8.30 -6.99
C LYS A 286 10.52 -8.15 -7.15
N SER A 287 10.07 -8.00 -8.39
CA SER A 287 8.63 -8.04 -8.65
C SER A 287 8.06 -9.44 -8.40
N THR A 288 6.95 -9.49 -7.68
CA THR A 288 6.13 -10.69 -7.55
C THR A 288 5.10 -10.81 -8.68
N THR A 289 4.85 -9.72 -9.41
CA THR A 289 3.90 -9.67 -10.52
C THR A 289 4.59 -10.12 -11.82
N SER A 290 3.90 -10.95 -12.62
CA SER A 290 4.24 -11.13 -14.04
C SER A 290 3.31 -10.24 -14.86
N ILE A 291 3.87 -9.37 -15.70
CA ILE A 291 3.07 -8.53 -16.60
C ILE A 291 2.60 -9.42 -17.74
N GLN A 292 1.28 -9.61 -17.87
CA GLN A 292 0.67 -10.35 -18.97
C GLN A 292 -0.13 -9.39 -19.85
N TRP A 293 0.22 -9.34 -21.14
CA TRP A 293 -0.45 -8.50 -22.12
C TRP A 293 -1.57 -9.27 -22.79
N PHE A 294 -2.81 -8.78 -22.66
CA PHE A 294 -3.94 -9.28 -23.43
C PHE A 294 -4.25 -8.30 -24.57
N GLY A 295 -4.12 -8.77 -25.81
CA GLY A 295 -4.52 -8.03 -26.99
C GLY A 295 -5.94 -8.42 -27.40
N TYR A 296 -6.83 -7.44 -27.53
CA TYR A 296 -8.16 -7.64 -28.10
C TYR A 296 -8.23 -6.93 -29.45
N SER A 297 -8.65 -7.63 -30.50
CA SER A 297 -8.90 -7.04 -31.80
C SER A 297 -10.41 -6.95 -32.02
N VAL A 298 -10.95 -5.73 -32.12
CA VAL A 298 -12.36 -5.49 -32.40
C VAL A 298 -12.55 -5.48 -33.91
N LYS A 299 -13.11 -6.56 -34.47
CA LYS A 299 -13.54 -6.58 -35.86
C LYS A 299 -14.87 -5.84 -35.98
N LYS A 300 -14.84 -4.67 -36.63
CA LYS A 300 -16.05 -3.97 -37.05
C LYS A 300 -16.68 -4.78 -38.20
N GLN A 301 -17.85 -5.38 -37.96
CA GLN A 301 -18.68 -5.88 -39.06
C GLN A 301 -19.30 -4.67 -39.74
N TYR A 302 -18.94 -4.47 -41.02
CA TYR A 302 -19.61 -3.56 -41.93
C TYR A 302 -20.76 -4.29 -42.61
#